data_AF-A0A315X8X3-F1
#
_entry.id   AF-A0A315X8X3-F1
#
_cell.length_a   1.000
_cell.length_b   1.000
_cell.length_c   1.000
_cell.angle_alpha   90.00
_cell.angle_beta   90.00
_cell.angle_gamma   90.00
#
_symmetry.space_group_name_H-M   'P 1'
#
loop_
_entity.id
_entity.type
_entity.pdbx_description
1 polymer ?
#
loop_
_entity_poly.entity_id
_entity_poly.type
_entity_poly.pdbx_seq_one_letter_code
_entity_poly.pdbx_strand_id
1 'polypeptide(L)'
;MASDPRLRQLSRIYNRILETPEDARAAIAAEPGVLASALFHEAAASDDVTSIETGMAYLEGRLEELSSVAGDSTPEIRRQFAAKIATWETPP
;
A
#
# COMPACT_ATOMS: atom_id res chain seq x y z
N MET A 1 -18.67 -13.02 13.15
CA MET A 1 -18.35 -11.99 12.15
C MET A 1 -16.92 -12.25 11.69
N ALA A 2 -16.71 -12.68 10.45
CA ALA A 2 -15.36 -12.88 9.93
C ALA A 2 -14.69 -11.50 9.83
N SER A 3 -13.65 -11.25 10.61
CA SER A 3 -12.88 -10.01 10.56
C SER A 3 -12.38 -9.79 9.14
N ASP A 4 -12.81 -8.72 8.48
CA ASP A 4 -12.44 -8.39 7.09
C ASP A 4 -10.92 -8.54 6.93
N PRO A 5 -10.44 -9.42 6.03
CA PRO A 5 -9.01 -9.66 5.86
C PRO A 5 -8.24 -8.37 5.54
N ARG A 6 -8.86 -7.39 4.87
CA ARG A 6 -8.25 -6.09 4.56
C ARG A 6 -8.03 -5.27 5.82
N LEU A 7 -9.01 -5.22 6.72
CA LEU A 7 -8.87 -4.52 8.01
C LEU A 7 -7.78 -5.15 8.86
N ARG A 8 -7.61 -6.48 8.82
CA ARG A 8 -6.50 -7.17 9.50
C ARG A 8 -5.15 -6.83 8.89
N GLN A 9 -5.04 -6.75 7.56
CA GLN A 9 -3.81 -6.32 6.90
C GLN A 9 -3.46 -4.88 7.26
N LEU A 10 -4.42 -3.96 7.16
CA LEU A 10 -4.22 -2.55 7.48
C LEU A 10 -3.88 -2.37 8.97
N SER A 11 -4.51 -3.16 9.86
CA SER A 11 -4.17 -3.13 11.29
C SER A 11 -2.71 -3.48 11.54
N ARG A 12 -2.15 -4.43 10.78
CA ARG A 12 -0.72 -4.78 10.84
C ARG A 12 0.17 -3.68 10.27
N ILE A 13 -0.22 -3.11 9.13
CA ILE A 13 0.53 -2.03 8.45
C ILE A 13 0.64 -0.79 9.35
N TYR A 14 -0.46 -0.37 9.96
CA TYR A 14 -0.53 0.80 10.83
C TYR A 14 -0.24 0.50 12.30
N ASN A 15 0.12 -0.75 12.62
CA ASN A 15 0.40 -1.23 13.98
C ASN A 15 -0.66 -0.80 15.02
N ARG A 16 -1.94 -0.86 14.65
CA ARG A 16 -3.08 -0.49 15.49
C ARG A 16 -4.34 -1.25 15.08
N ILE A 17 -5.29 -1.44 15.97
CA ILE A 17 -6.54 -2.13 15.65
C ILE A 17 -7.43 -1.20 14.83
N LEU A 18 -7.82 -1.63 13.63
CA LEU A 18 -8.79 -0.97 12.77
C LEU A 18 -10.05 -1.84 12.71
N GLU A 19 -11.12 -1.40 13.36
CA GLU A 19 -12.35 -2.19 13.49
C GLU A 19 -13.32 -1.92 12.34
N THR A 20 -13.24 -0.73 11.73
CA THR A 20 -14.14 -0.30 10.67
C THR A 20 -13.40 0.19 9.41
N PRO A 21 -14.06 0.18 8.24
CA PRO A 21 -13.54 0.83 7.03
C PRO A 21 -13.29 2.34 7.20
N GLU A 22 -14.02 3.01 8.10
CA GLU A 22 -13.82 4.42 8.40
C GLU A 22 -12.52 4.66 9.17
N ASP A 23 -12.20 3.82 10.16
CA ASP A 23 -10.92 3.86 10.87
C ASP A 23 -9.74 3.64 9.91
N ALA A 24 -9.93 2.72 8.95
CA ALA A 24 -8.94 2.44 7.92
C ALA A 24 -8.73 3.65 6.99
N ARG A 25 -9.81 4.28 6.52
CA ARG A 25 -9.73 5.53 5.74
C ARG A 25 -9.01 6.63 6.50
N ALA A 26 -9.34 6.81 7.77
CA ALA A 26 -8.70 7.81 8.62
C ALA A 26 -7.21 7.52 8.84
N ALA A 27 -6.82 6.24 8.99
CA ALA A 27 -5.41 5.84 9.07
C ALA A 27 -4.65 6.21 7.79
N ILE A 28 -5.23 5.85 6.64
CA ILE A 28 -4.62 6.08 5.33
C ILE A 28 -4.52 7.56 5.02
N ALA A 29 -5.54 8.35 5.34
CA ALA A 29 -5.52 9.79 5.14
C ALA A 29 -4.48 10.50 6.03
N ALA A 30 -4.31 10.02 7.27
CA ALA A 30 -3.33 10.59 8.20
C ALA A 30 -1.89 10.29 7.76
N GLU A 31 -1.64 9.07 7.28
CA GLU A 31 -0.28 8.59 6.98
C GLU A 31 -0.24 7.76 5.68
N PRO A 32 -0.51 8.35 4.51
CA PRO A 32 -0.57 7.61 3.25
C PRO A 32 0.77 6.94 2.89
N GLY A 33 1.88 7.51 3.38
CA GLY A 33 3.21 6.96 3.16
C GLY A 33 3.52 5.68 3.92
N VAL A 34 2.80 5.39 5.01
CA VAL A 34 2.93 4.10 5.72
C VAL A 34 2.39 2.98 4.84
N LEU A 35 1.19 3.15 4.26
CA LEU A 35 0.65 2.19 3.30
C LEU A 35 1.54 2.06 2.07
N ALA A 36 1.99 3.18 1.50
CA ALA A 36 2.86 3.15 0.33
C ALA A 36 4.16 2.38 0.58
N SER A 37 4.77 2.55 1.76
CA SER A 37 6.00 1.85 2.15
C SER A 37 5.76 0.36 2.40
N ALA A 38 4.65 0.00 3.04
CA ALA A 38 4.31 -1.39 3.30
C ALA A 38 4.10 -2.18 2.01
N LEU A 39 3.32 -1.64 1.07
CA LEU A 39 3.08 -2.29 -0.23
C LEU A 39 4.36 -2.35 -1.07
N PHE A 40 5.21 -1.33 -0.99
CA PHE A 40 6.52 -1.36 -1.63
C PHE A 40 7.42 -2.48 -1.10
N HIS A 41 7.47 -2.69 0.23
CA HIS A 41 8.22 -3.82 0.80
C HIS A 41 7.63 -5.17 0.42
N GLU A 42 6.29 -5.27 0.33
CA GLU A 42 5.61 -6.47 -0.17
C GLU A 42 6.02 -6.78 -1.63
N ALA A 43 6.04 -5.76 -2.49
CA ALA A 43 6.52 -5.89 -3.87
C ALA A 43 8.02 -6.27 -3.92
N ALA A 44 8.88 -5.63 -3.12
CA ALA A 44 10.31 -5.93 -3.08
C ALA A 44 10.62 -7.35 -2.59
N ALA A 45 9.73 -7.96 -1.81
CA ALA A 45 9.85 -9.32 -1.30
C ALA A 45 9.19 -10.37 -2.20
N SER A 46 8.51 -9.96 -3.27
CA SER A 46 7.82 -10.85 -4.19
C SER A 46 8.77 -11.33 -5.30
N ASP A 47 8.91 -12.65 -5.47
CA ASP A 47 9.72 -13.23 -6.55
C ASP A 47 9.17 -12.91 -7.95
N ASP A 48 7.88 -12.57 -8.06
CA ASP A 48 7.23 -12.17 -9.31
C ASP A 48 7.59 -10.74 -9.75
N VAL A 49 8.13 -9.91 -8.84
CA VAL A 49 8.55 -8.54 -9.11
C VAL A 49 10.01 -8.54 -9.50
N THR A 50 10.26 -8.54 -10.82
CA THR A 50 11.60 -8.67 -11.40
C THR A 50 12.09 -7.39 -12.09
N SER A 51 11.22 -6.38 -12.17
CA SER A 51 11.48 -5.12 -12.85
C SER A 51 10.64 -3.99 -12.26
N ILE A 52 10.96 -2.75 -12.63
CA ILE A 52 10.18 -1.56 -12.29
C ILE A 52 8.76 -1.65 -12.82
N GLU A 53 8.59 -2.14 -14.05
CA GLU A 53 7.29 -2.29 -14.68
C GLU A 53 6.41 -3.28 -13.91
N THR A 54 6.97 -4.45 -13.58
CA THR A 54 6.26 -5.48 -12.80
C THR A 54 5.99 -5.03 -11.37
N GLY A 55 6.90 -4.28 -10.76
CA GLY A 55 6.70 -3.67 -9.44
C GLY A 55 5.60 -2.63 -9.43
N MET A 56 5.57 -1.72 -10.41
CA MET A 56 4.49 -0.73 -10.53
C MET A 56 3.15 -1.41 -10.77
N ALA A 57 3.09 -2.43 -11.64
CA ALA A 57 1.87 -3.20 -11.88
C ALA A 57 1.39 -3.90 -10.60
N TYR A 58 2.30 -4.48 -9.82
CA TYR A 58 1.99 -5.09 -8.53
C TYR A 58 1.39 -4.07 -7.57
N LEU A 59 2.05 -2.91 -7.38
CA LEU A 59 1.60 -1.86 -6.47
C LEU A 59 0.24 -1.28 -6.86
N GLU A 60 0.02 -1.03 -8.14
CA GLU A 60 -1.28 -0.58 -8.65
C GLU A 60 -2.38 -1.62 -8.39
N GLY A 61 -2.10 -2.91 -8.62
CA GLY A 61 -3.03 -3.99 -8.32
C GLY A 61 -3.40 -4.05 -6.84
N ARG A 62 -2.41 -3.96 -5.94
CA ARG A 62 -2.66 -3.91 -4.49
C ARG A 62 -3.47 -2.67 -4.09
N LEU A 63 -3.21 -1.53 -4.71
CA LEU A 63 -3.95 -0.30 -4.44
C LEU A 63 -5.40 -0.38 -4.95
N GLU A 64 -5.64 -1.04 -6.08
CA GLU A 64 -6.98 -1.28 -6.61
C GLU A 64 -7.83 -2.13 -5.64
N GLU A 65 -7.26 -3.19 -5.07
CA GLU A 65 -7.94 -4.01 -4.04
C GLU A 65 -8.32 -3.19 -2.78
N LEU A 66 -7.52 -2.16 -2.47
CA LEU A 66 -7.73 -1.27 -1.34
C LEU A 66 -8.48 0.02 -1.70
N SER A 67 -8.88 0.21 -2.95
CA SER A 67 -9.47 1.47 -3.46
C SER A 67 -10.66 1.96 -2.64
N SER A 68 -11.51 1.04 -2.16
CA SER A 68 -12.68 1.34 -1.32
C SER A 68 -12.37 2.04 0.01
N VAL A 69 -11.12 1.93 0.49
CA VAL A 69 -10.63 2.56 1.74
C VAL A 69 -9.49 3.55 1.50
N ALA A 70 -8.71 3.40 0.42
CA ALA A 70 -7.70 4.38 0.04
C ALA A 70 -8.34 5.66 -0.50
N GLY A 71 -9.43 5.56 -1.27
CA GLY A 71 -10.27 6.68 -1.71
C GLY A 71 -9.46 7.88 -2.18
N ASP A 72 -9.65 9.01 -1.51
CA ASP A 72 -9.01 10.30 -1.83
C ASP A 72 -7.49 10.32 -1.62
N SER A 73 -6.94 9.36 -0.87
CA SER A 73 -5.49 9.24 -0.67
C SER A 73 -4.78 8.52 -1.83
N THR A 74 -5.53 7.90 -2.74
CA THR A 74 -5.01 7.15 -3.89
C THR A 74 -3.97 7.94 -4.70
N PRO A 75 -4.19 9.21 -5.09
CA PRO A 75 -3.21 9.97 -5.87
C PRO A 75 -1.88 10.17 -5.13
N GLU A 76 -1.94 10.40 -3.82
CA GLU A 76 -0.74 10.58 -3.00
C GLU A 76 0.02 9.26 -2.83
N ILE A 77 -0.68 8.14 -2.62
CA ILE A 77 -0.06 6.81 -2.54
C ILE A 77 0.64 6.47 -3.86
N ARG A 78 0.00 6.73 -5.01
CA ARG A 78 0.59 6.54 -6.34
C ARG A 78 1.85 7.37 -6.53
N ARG A 79 1.83 8.64 -6.12
CA ARG A 79 3.01 9.52 -6.17
C ARG A 79 4.18 8.91 -5.38
N GLN A 80 3.89 8.32 -4.23
CA GLN A 80 4.92 7.67 -3.41
C GLN A 80 5.40 6.33 -3.98
N PHE A 81 4.54 5.55 -4.64
CA PHE A 81 4.98 4.36 -5.37
C PHE A 81 6.01 4.72 -6.44
N ALA A 82 5.71 5.71 -7.27
CA ALA A 82 6.63 6.18 -8.31
C ALA A 82 7.98 6.64 -7.71
N ALA A 83 7.94 7.40 -6.62
CA ALA A 83 9.15 7.86 -5.94
C ALA A 83 10.00 6.71 -5.37
N LYS A 84 9.35 5.68 -4.79
CA LYS A 84 10.03 4.52 -4.19
C LYS A 84 10.60 3.58 -5.26
N ILE A 85 9.84 3.27 -6.30
CA ILE A 85 10.30 2.38 -7.37
C ILE A 85 11.44 3.02 -8.18
N ALA A 86 11.47 4.34 -8.35
CA ALA A 86 12.62 5.02 -8.96
C ALA A 86 13.94 4.77 -8.21
N THR A 87 13.90 4.46 -6.90
CA THR A 87 15.11 4.09 -6.15
C THR A 87 15.69 2.73 -6.56
N TRP A 88 14.91 1.85 -7.19
CA TRP A 88 15.42 0.59 -7.74
C TRP A 88 16.30 0.79 -8.98
N GLU A 89 16.18 1.91 -9.70
CA GLU A 89 17.07 2.26 -10.82
C GLU A 89 18.47 2.66 -10.35
N THR A 90 18.59 3.08 -9.09
CA THR A 90 19.83 3.61 -8.56
C THR A 90 20.36 2.63 -7.52
N PRO A 91 21.24 1.67 -7.88
CA PRO A 91 21.99 0.97 -6.86
C PRO A 91 22.81 2.00 -6.04
N PRO A 92 23.03 1.74 -4.74
CA PRO A 92 23.82 2.62 -3.88
C PRO A 92 25.24 2.84 -4.39
#